data_AF-A0A2K3NG30-F1
#
_entry.id   AF-A0A2K3NG30-F1
#
_cell.length_a   1.000
_cell.length_b   1.000
_cell.length_c   1.000
_cell.angle_alpha   90.00
_cell.angle_beta   90.00
_cell.angle_gamma   90.00
#
_symmetry.space_group_name_H-M   'P 1'
#
loop_
_entity.id
_entity.type
_entity.pdbx_description
1 polymer ?
#
loop_
_entity_poly.entity_id
_entity_poly.type
_entity_poly.pdbx_seq_one_letter_code
_entity_poly.pdbx_strand_id
1 'polypeptide(L)'
;MPQMLGVQCKRVARSINSVGLYVPGGTAVLPSTALMLAVPAQIAGCKTIVLANPPTQDGSTCKEVLYCAKKAGVTHLLKAGGAQAISAMAWGTETCPKVEKIFGPGNQYVTAAKMILQNSEAMVSIDMPAGPSEVLVIADKHAIPSHIAADLLSQAEHGPDSQVVLVIAGDGVDQNAIQEELSKQCQSLPRGEFAAKALSHSFIVHARDMLEAITFSNMYAPEHLIINVKDAEKWESFIENAGSVFLGPWTPESVGDYASGTNHVLPTYGYARMYSGVSLDSFLKYITVQSLTEEGLRKLGPYVETMAEVEGLEAHKRAVTLRLQDIEARQ
;
A
#
# COMPACT_ATOMS: atom_id res chain seq x y z
N MET A 1 -29.41 8.37 11.94
CA MET A 1 -30.31 9.54 12.06
C MET A 1 -30.83 9.87 10.67
N PRO A 2 -32.14 10.11 10.48
CA PRO A 2 -32.64 10.56 9.18
C PRO A 2 -31.98 11.90 8.81
N GLN A 3 -31.62 12.05 7.54
CA GLN A 3 -31.02 13.27 7.01
C GLN A 3 -32.01 14.43 7.20
N MET A 4 -31.55 15.56 7.75
CA MET A 4 -32.38 16.77 7.88
C MET A 4 -32.90 17.20 6.51
N LEU A 5 -34.21 17.36 6.39
CA LEU A 5 -34.84 17.86 5.17
C LEU A 5 -34.26 19.24 4.81
N GLY A 6 -33.86 19.41 3.55
CA GLY A 6 -33.26 20.65 3.06
C GLY A 6 -31.75 20.79 3.32
N VAL A 7 -31.09 19.79 3.92
CA VAL A 7 -29.63 19.74 4.14
C VAL A 7 -29.03 18.54 3.38
N GLN A 8 -28.47 18.80 2.21
CA GLN A 8 -27.87 17.76 1.36
C GLN A 8 -26.35 17.75 1.52
N CYS A 9 -25.80 16.56 1.78
CA CYS A 9 -24.36 16.31 1.84
C CYS A 9 -24.02 15.10 0.95
N LYS A 10 -22.90 15.17 0.23
CA LYS A 10 -22.36 14.04 -0.56
C LYS A 10 -20.83 14.08 -0.64
N ARG A 11 -20.23 12.96 -1.03
CA ARG A 11 -18.80 12.86 -1.39
C ARG A 11 -18.66 12.58 -2.88
N VAL A 12 -17.73 13.24 -3.55
CA VAL A 12 -17.43 13.03 -4.98
C VAL A 12 -15.94 12.76 -5.17
N ALA A 13 -15.61 11.72 -5.94
CA ALA A 13 -14.23 11.36 -6.23
C ALA A 13 -13.62 12.24 -7.34
N ARG A 14 -12.34 12.60 -7.21
CA ARG A 14 -11.54 13.28 -8.23
C ARG A 14 -10.13 12.70 -8.25
N SER A 15 -9.62 12.29 -9.41
CA SER A 15 -8.23 11.83 -9.55
C SER A 15 -7.23 12.88 -9.15
N ILE A 16 -6.18 12.47 -8.44
CA ILE A 16 -4.94 13.24 -8.36
C ILE A 16 -4.47 13.49 -9.79
N ASN A 17 -4.15 14.74 -10.13
CA ASN A 17 -3.98 15.14 -11.51
C ASN A 17 -2.66 14.62 -12.08
N SER A 18 -1.58 14.70 -11.29
CA SER A 18 -0.23 14.25 -11.66
C SER A 18 0.33 13.27 -10.62
N VAL A 19 0.74 12.07 -11.05
CA VAL A 19 1.28 11.02 -10.19
C VAL A 19 2.60 10.47 -10.72
N GLY A 20 3.53 10.20 -9.80
CA GLY A 20 4.83 9.58 -10.08
C GLY A 20 4.85 8.14 -9.59
N LEU A 21 5.25 7.19 -10.44
CA LEU A 21 5.24 5.76 -10.17
C LEU A 21 6.68 5.26 -10.22
N TYR A 22 7.24 4.87 -9.08
CA TYR A 22 8.57 4.30 -9.03
C TYR A 22 8.51 2.78 -9.23
N VAL A 23 9.16 2.29 -10.28
CA VAL A 23 9.30 0.86 -10.59
C VAL A 23 10.76 0.48 -10.37
N PRO A 24 11.07 -0.36 -9.36
CA PRO A 24 12.45 -0.76 -9.10
C PRO A 24 13.11 -1.42 -10.32
N GLY A 25 14.42 -1.23 -10.38
CA GLY A 25 15.32 -1.93 -11.29
C GLY A 25 16.67 -2.09 -10.62
N GLY A 26 17.68 -2.58 -11.36
CA GLY A 26 19.01 -2.84 -10.83
C GLY A 26 19.28 -4.34 -10.76
N THR A 27 19.06 -4.95 -9.59
CA THR A 27 19.32 -6.40 -9.38
C THR A 27 18.19 -7.30 -9.87
N ALA A 28 17.03 -6.75 -10.19
CA ALA A 28 15.86 -7.44 -10.74
C ALA A 28 15.06 -6.51 -11.65
N VAL A 29 14.22 -7.09 -12.50
CA VAL A 29 13.37 -6.38 -13.47
C VAL A 29 11.91 -6.64 -13.09
N LEU A 30 11.14 -5.59 -12.77
CA LEU A 30 9.79 -5.73 -12.17
C LEU A 30 8.67 -5.13 -13.04
N PRO A 31 8.27 -5.78 -14.15
CA PRO A 31 7.12 -5.33 -14.94
C PRO A 31 5.79 -5.47 -14.18
N SER A 32 5.70 -6.39 -13.20
CA SER A 32 4.55 -6.53 -12.30
C SER A 32 4.27 -5.22 -11.56
N THR A 33 5.28 -4.60 -10.95
CA THR A 33 5.13 -3.31 -10.25
C THR A 33 4.64 -2.19 -11.18
N ALA A 34 5.04 -2.20 -12.45
CA ALA A 34 4.52 -1.26 -13.42
C ALA A 34 2.99 -1.40 -13.59
N LEU A 35 2.47 -2.63 -13.64
CA LEU A 35 1.02 -2.87 -13.69
C LEU A 35 0.34 -2.46 -12.38
N MET A 36 0.88 -2.88 -11.24
CA MET A 36 0.30 -2.63 -9.92
C MET A 36 0.13 -1.13 -9.62
N LEU A 37 1.00 -0.28 -10.17
CA LEU A 37 0.91 1.17 -10.02
C LEU A 37 0.11 1.84 -11.13
N ALA A 38 0.35 1.47 -12.40
CA ALA A 38 -0.21 2.22 -13.52
C ALA A 38 -1.68 1.87 -13.82
N VAL A 39 -2.11 0.63 -13.55
CA VAL A 39 -3.51 0.21 -13.76
C VAL A 39 -4.49 1.02 -12.90
N PRO A 40 -4.33 1.12 -11.56
CA PRO A 40 -5.23 1.96 -10.75
C PRO A 40 -5.13 3.46 -11.11
N ALA A 41 -3.95 3.96 -11.50
CA ALA A 41 -3.80 5.34 -11.99
C ALA A 41 -4.61 5.60 -13.28
N GLN A 42 -4.63 4.62 -14.20
CA GLN A 42 -5.42 4.66 -15.42
C GLN A 42 -6.92 4.67 -15.11
N ILE A 43 -7.37 3.76 -14.24
CA ILE A 43 -8.78 3.65 -13.83
C ILE A 43 -9.25 4.95 -13.15
N ALA A 44 -8.41 5.54 -12.28
CA ALA A 44 -8.72 6.82 -11.64
C ALA A 44 -8.83 7.96 -12.67
N GLY A 45 -8.15 7.87 -13.81
CA GLY A 45 -8.09 8.92 -14.82
C GLY A 45 -7.11 10.03 -14.44
N CYS A 46 -5.96 9.67 -13.84
CA CYS A 46 -4.84 10.59 -13.64
C CYS A 46 -4.37 11.13 -15.01
N LYS A 47 -4.10 12.43 -15.10
CA LYS A 47 -3.78 13.10 -16.37
C LYS A 47 -2.31 12.96 -16.73
N THR A 48 -1.44 13.14 -15.75
CA THR A 48 0.00 12.96 -15.90
C THR A 48 0.43 11.76 -15.06
N ILE A 49 1.03 10.77 -15.70
CA ILE A 49 1.52 9.55 -15.07
C ILE A 49 2.99 9.42 -15.48
N VAL A 50 3.88 9.75 -14.55
CA VAL A 50 5.33 9.63 -14.75
C VAL A 50 5.79 8.31 -14.17
N LEU A 51 6.35 7.41 -14.99
CA LEU A 51 6.95 6.17 -14.51
C LEU A 51 8.46 6.32 -14.44
N ALA A 52 9.03 6.25 -13.24
CA ALA A 52 10.47 6.22 -13.01
C ALA A 52 10.97 4.78 -12.99
N ASN A 53 11.93 4.46 -13.84
CA ASN A 53 12.59 3.15 -13.87
C ASN A 53 14.07 3.32 -14.26
N PRO A 54 15.04 2.87 -13.45
CA PRO A 54 16.44 2.96 -13.81
C PRO A 54 16.73 2.13 -15.07
N PRO A 55 17.52 2.64 -16.02
CA PRO A 55 17.86 1.91 -17.22
C PRO A 55 18.79 0.72 -16.92
N THR A 56 18.86 -0.21 -17.86
CA THR A 56 19.89 -1.27 -17.91
C THR A 56 21.28 -0.67 -18.18
N GLN A 57 22.33 -1.50 -18.06
CA GLN A 57 23.72 -1.03 -18.23
C GLN A 57 24.01 -0.41 -19.60
N ASP A 58 23.30 -0.85 -20.65
CA ASP A 58 23.38 -0.29 -22.00
C ASP A 58 22.51 0.97 -22.20
N GLY A 59 21.87 1.47 -21.14
CA GLY A 59 21.01 2.66 -21.18
C GLY A 59 19.59 2.40 -21.68
N SER A 60 19.23 1.15 -22.00
CA SER A 60 17.88 0.80 -22.44
C SER A 60 16.91 0.67 -21.25
N THR A 61 15.60 0.69 -21.53
CA THR A 61 14.57 0.34 -20.55
C THR A 61 14.10 -1.06 -20.87
N CYS A 62 13.85 -1.87 -19.84
CA CYS A 62 13.25 -3.20 -20.03
C CYS A 62 12.00 -3.12 -20.92
N LYS A 63 11.96 -3.95 -21.96
CA LYS A 63 10.88 -3.95 -22.95
C LYS A 63 9.54 -4.38 -22.35
N GLU A 64 9.56 -5.29 -21.38
CA GLU A 64 8.37 -5.74 -20.64
C GLU A 64 7.81 -4.61 -19.74
N VAL A 65 8.67 -3.84 -19.07
CA VAL A 65 8.25 -2.64 -18.32
C VAL A 65 7.64 -1.61 -19.26
N LEU A 66 8.27 -1.36 -20.41
CA LEU A 66 7.75 -0.43 -21.41
C LEU A 66 6.41 -0.88 -22.00
N TYR A 67 6.23 -2.19 -22.23
CA TYR A 67 4.95 -2.76 -22.67
C TYR A 67 3.85 -2.51 -21.62
N CYS A 68 4.12 -2.83 -20.35
CA CYS A 68 3.15 -2.62 -19.26
C CYS A 68 2.80 -1.14 -19.11
N ALA A 69 3.80 -0.26 -19.14
CA ALA A 69 3.61 1.19 -19.07
C ALA A 69 2.70 1.70 -20.20
N LYS A 70 2.96 1.30 -21.45
CA LYS A 70 2.13 1.67 -22.60
C LYS A 70 0.70 1.15 -22.46
N LYS A 71 0.55 -0.11 -22.05
CA LYS A 71 -0.77 -0.76 -21.90
C LYS A 71 -1.62 -0.07 -20.83
N ALA A 72 -1.00 0.37 -19.75
CA ALA A 72 -1.65 1.06 -18.62
C ALA A 72 -1.69 2.59 -18.78
N GLY A 73 -1.38 3.15 -19.96
CA GLY A 73 -1.58 4.57 -20.23
C GLY A 73 -0.60 5.52 -19.53
N VAL A 74 0.60 5.06 -19.17
CA VAL A 74 1.68 5.92 -18.68
C VAL A 74 2.02 7.00 -19.70
N THR A 75 2.13 8.26 -19.27
CA THR A 75 2.34 9.38 -20.18
C THR A 75 3.80 9.77 -20.34
N HIS A 76 4.63 9.59 -19.30
CA HIS A 76 6.05 9.91 -19.33
C HIS A 76 6.88 8.78 -18.72
N LEU A 77 8.05 8.52 -19.30
CA LEU A 77 9.04 7.59 -18.77
C LEU A 77 10.27 8.37 -18.31
N LEU A 78 10.58 8.30 -17.03
CA LEU A 78 11.81 8.82 -16.44
C LEU A 78 12.82 7.68 -16.32
N LYS A 79 13.88 7.72 -17.14
CA LYS A 79 15.00 6.76 -17.09
C LYS A 79 15.96 7.07 -15.92
N ALA A 80 15.46 7.00 -14.69
CA ALA A 80 16.23 7.19 -13.47
C ALA A 80 15.69 6.29 -12.34
N GLY A 81 16.56 5.94 -11.40
CA GLY A 81 16.20 5.24 -10.16
C GLY A 81 16.64 6.02 -8.93
N GLY A 82 16.48 5.44 -7.75
CA GLY A 82 16.97 5.98 -6.48
C GLY A 82 16.29 7.28 -6.02
N ALA A 83 16.88 7.91 -5.01
CA ALA A 83 16.39 9.16 -4.43
C ALA A 83 16.33 10.31 -5.45
N GLN A 84 17.25 10.33 -6.41
CA GLN A 84 17.28 11.32 -7.49
C GLN A 84 16.05 11.25 -8.40
N ALA A 85 15.51 10.05 -8.66
CA ALA A 85 14.28 9.91 -9.43
C ALA A 85 13.06 10.39 -8.63
N ILE A 86 13.02 10.08 -7.33
CA ILE A 86 11.96 10.56 -6.43
C ILE A 86 11.99 12.10 -6.37
N SER A 87 13.17 12.69 -6.18
CA SER A 87 13.37 14.14 -6.15
C SER A 87 12.95 14.80 -7.47
N ALA A 88 13.35 14.23 -8.61
CA ALA A 88 12.98 14.74 -9.93
C ALA A 88 11.46 14.76 -10.15
N MET A 89 10.74 13.72 -9.72
CA MET A 89 9.27 13.71 -9.79
C MET A 89 8.63 14.70 -8.80
N ALA A 90 9.16 14.80 -7.58
CA ALA A 90 8.58 15.65 -6.53
C ALA A 90 8.67 17.15 -6.89
N TRP A 91 9.85 17.60 -7.31
CA TRP A 91 10.15 18.99 -7.64
C TRP A 91 9.86 19.35 -9.10
N GLY A 92 9.88 18.37 -9.99
CA GLY A 92 9.96 18.59 -11.43
C GLY A 92 11.39 18.96 -11.85
N THR A 93 11.66 18.81 -13.15
CA THR A 93 12.90 19.28 -13.80
C THR A 93 12.55 19.89 -15.16
N GLU A 94 13.56 20.29 -15.94
CA GLU A 94 13.39 20.76 -17.31
C GLU A 94 12.70 19.73 -18.22
N THR A 95 12.75 18.44 -17.86
CA THR A 95 12.21 17.33 -18.66
C THR A 95 11.29 16.39 -17.88
N CYS A 96 11.33 16.40 -16.55
CA CYS A 96 10.48 15.57 -15.70
C CYS A 96 9.30 16.40 -15.19
N PRO A 97 8.04 16.03 -15.49
CA PRO A 97 6.89 16.69 -14.91
C PRO A 97 6.88 16.57 -13.38
N LYS A 98 6.58 17.68 -12.70
CA LYS A 98 6.27 17.66 -11.27
C LYS A 98 4.99 16.86 -11.00
N VAL A 99 5.00 16.02 -9.97
CA VAL A 99 3.84 15.21 -9.54
C VAL A 99 3.32 15.64 -8.18
N GLU A 100 2.08 15.31 -7.88
CA GLU A 100 1.39 15.66 -6.62
C GLU A 100 1.42 14.50 -5.61
N LYS A 101 1.61 13.27 -6.11
CA LYS A 101 1.80 12.08 -5.28
C LYS A 101 2.77 11.09 -5.92
N ILE A 102 3.68 10.54 -5.12
CA ILE A 102 4.66 9.54 -5.55
C ILE A 102 4.33 8.17 -4.95
N PHE A 103 4.39 7.15 -5.78
CA PHE A 103 4.05 5.77 -5.46
C PHE A 103 5.22 4.83 -5.71
N GLY A 104 5.12 3.64 -5.12
CA GLY A 104 5.89 2.48 -5.52
C GLY A 104 6.87 1.99 -4.45
N PRO A 105 7.22 0.70 -4.50
CA PRO A 105 8.16 0.08 -3.59
C PRO A 105 9.59 0.47 -3.95
N GLY A 106 10.52 0.23 -3.04
CA GLY A 106 11.94 0.41 -3.34
C GLY A 106 12.83 0.03 -2.17
N ASN A 107 14.14 0.09 -2.42
CA ASN A 107 15.10 -0.06 -1.33
C ASN A 107 14.93 1.06 -0.29
N GLN A 108 15.59 0.90 0.86
CA GLN A 108 15.54 1.87 1.96
C GLN A 108 15.86 3.32 1.56
N TYR A 109 16.71 3.55 0.55
CA TYR A 109 17.03 4.91 0.08
C TYR A 109 15.87 5.56 -0.69
N VAL A 110 15.18 4.77 -1.53
CA VAL A 110 13.98 5.22 -2.25
C VAL A 110 12.87 5.54 -1.24
N THR A 111 12.67 4.64 -0.27
CA THR A 111 11.67 4.82 0.79
C THR A 111 11.98 6.03 1.67
N ALA A 112 13.23 6.21 2.10
CA ALA A 112 13.63 7.39 2.85
C ALA A 112 13.45 8.69 2.05
N ALA A 113 13.78 8.70 0.75
CA ALA A 113 13.57 9.87 -0.11
C ALA A 113 12.09 10.24 -0.21
N LYS A 114 11.20 9.25 -0.40
CA LYS A 114 9.74 9.44 -0.34
C LYS A 114 9.31 10.07 0.99
N MET A 115 9.79 9.52 2.11
CA MET A 115 9.44 9.99 3.45
C MET A 115 9.96 11.40 3.78
N ILE A 116 11.10 11.79 3.22
CA ILE A 116 11.63 13.16 3.36
C ILE A 116 10.79 14.13 2.54
N LEU A 117 10.51 13.79 1.27
CA LEU A 117 9.90 14.73 0.33
C LEU A 117 8.43 15.04 0.65
N GLN A 118 7.70 14.14 1.31
CA GLN A 118 6.34 14.45 1.78
C GLN A 118 6.29 15.60 2.80
N ASN A 119 7.41 15.91 3.47
CA ASN A 119 7.55 16.99 4.45
C ASN A 119 8.24 18.23 3.87
N SER A 120 8.46 18.27 2.55
CA SER A 120 9.19 19.34 1.89
C SER A 120 8.27 20.36 1.21
N GLU A 121 8.84 21.51 0.85
CA GLU A 121 8.15 22.53 0.04
C GLU A 121 7.83 22.08 -1.40
N ALA A 122 8.14 20.82 -1.77
CA ALA A 122 7.73 20.24 -3.04
C ALA A 122 6.21 20.03 -3.13
N MET A 123 5.48 20.08 -2.00
CA MET A 123 4.02 19.87 -1.94
C MET A 123 3.63 18.55 -2.64
N VAL A 124 4.24 17.46 -2.18
CA VAL A 124 4.02 16.11 -2.71
C VAL A 124 3.58 15.20 -1.56
N SER A 125 2.67 14.29 -1.82
CA SER A 125 2.34 13.20 -0.88
C SER A 125 2.95 11.89 -1.36
N ILE A 126 2.92 10.86 -0.52
CA ILE A 126 3.32 9.50 -0.91
C ILE A 126 2.19 8.51 -0.61
N ASP A 127 2.28 7.32 -1.18
CA ASP A 127 1.42 6.18 -0.82
C ASP A 127 1.72 5.68 0.60
N MET A 128 2.91 5.13 0.80
CA MET A 128 3.37 4.55 2.06
C MET A 128 4.88 4.27 2.04
N PRO A 129 5.49 3.99 3.21
CA PRO A 129 6.77 3.30 3.27
C PRO A 129 6.61 1.84 2.81
N ALA A 130 7.08 1.55 1.60
CA ALA A 130 7.10 0.21 0.99
C ALA A 130 8.57 -0.16 0.72
N GLY A 131 9.21 -0.71 1.75
CA GLY A 131 10.64 -1.01 1.82
C GLY A 131 11.00 -2.40 1.27
N PRO A 132 12.07 -3.03 1.80
CA PRO A 132 12.38 -4.44 1.58
C PRO A 132 11.21 -5.32 1.98
N SER A 133 11.00 -6.34 1.17
CA SER A 133 9.80 -7.15 1.24
C SER A 133 9.82 -8.12 2.43
N GLU A 134 8.64 -8.41 2.97
CA GLU A 134 8.42 -9.24 4.17
C GLU A 134 7.33 -10.28 3.92
N VAL A 135 7.47 -11.48 4.49
CA VAL A 135 6.40 -12.48 4.55
C VAL A 135 6.37 -13.18 5.91
N LEU A 136 5.16 -13.34 6.46
CA LEU A 136 4.92 -14.19 7.62
C LEU A 136 4.04 -15.36 7.21
N VAL A 137 4.54 -16.58 7.41
CA VAL A 137 3.82 -17.83 7.16
C VAL A 137 3.34 -18.40 8.49
N ILE A 138 2.03 -18.63 8.65
CA ILE A 138 1.47 -19.44 9.72
C ILE A 138 1.23 -20.84 9.17
N ALA A 139 1.81 -21.85 9.81
CA ALA A 139 1.70 -23.24 9.37
C ALA A 139 1.28 -24.18 10.51
N ASP A 140 0.36 -25.10 10.22
CA ASP A 140 -0.01 -26.20 11.12
C ASP A 140 0.50 -27.55 10.58
N LYS A 141 0.23 -28.64 11.29
CA LYS A 141 0.69 -30.00 10.93
C LYS A 141 0.20 -30.51 9.57
N HIS A 142 -0.76 -29.85 8.93
CA HIS A 142 -1.28 -30.22 7.62
C HIS A 142 -0.52 -29.54 6.47
N ALA A 143 0.25 -28.49 6.78
CA ALA A 143 1.08 -27.82 5.80
C ALA A 143 2.27 -28.69 5.37
N ILE A 144 2.60 -28.61 4.08
CA ILE A 144 3.67 -29.41 3.47
C ILE A 144 5.01 -28.69 3.70
N PRO A 145 6.03 -29.32 4.32
CA PRO A 145 7.30 -28.67 4.64
C PRO A 145 8.00 -27.99 3.45
N SER A 146 7.98 -28.64 2.29
CA SER A 146 8.60 -28.10 1.08
C SER A 146 7.87 -26.88 0.52
N HIS A 147 6.56 -26.76 0.74
CA HIS A 147 5.78 -25.58 0.33
C HIS A 147 6.07 -24.40 1.25
N ILE A 148 6.11 -24.64 2.57
CA ILE A 148 6.47 -23.61 3.56
C ILE A 148 7.88 -23.06 3.26
N ALA A 149 8.84 -23.95 2.99
CA ALA A 149 10.19 -23.55 2.63
C ALA A 149 10.22 -22.71 1.35
N ALA A 150 9.44 -23.10 0.33
CA ALA A 150 9.34 -22.36 -0.93
C ALA A 150 8.73 -20.96 -0.73
N ASP A 151 7.67 -20.84 0.06
CA ASP A 151 7.01 -19.56 0.38
C ASP A 151 7.94 -18.60 1.15
N LEU A 152 8.71 -19.12 2.11
CA LEU A 152 9.71 -18.31 2.81
C LEU A 152 10.84 -17.88 1.87
N LEU A 153 11.29 -18.75 0.96
CA LEU A 153 12.37 -18.43 0.04
C LEU A 153 11.95 -17.48 -1.09
N SER A 154 10.68 -17.50 -1.50
CA SER A 154 10.19 -16.63 -2.58
C SER A 154 10.36 -15.15 -2.22
N GLN A 155 10.17 -14.79 -0.95
CA GLN A 155 10.41 -13.42 -0.52
C GLN A 155 11.87 -13.15 -0.12
N ALA A 156 12.55 -14.15 0.44
CA ALA A 156 13.95 -14.00 0.85
C ALA A 156 14.87 -13.69 -0.35
N GLU A 157 14.55 -14.14 -1.55
CA GLU A 157 15.39 -13.88 -2.73
C GLU A 157 15.30 -12.45 -3.29
N HIS A 158 14.31 -11.64 -2.86
CA HIS A 158 14.17 -10.26 -3.28
C HIS A 158 15.43 -9.45 -2.98
N GLY A 159 15.99 -9.60 -1.78
CA GLY A 159 17.26 -9.00 -1.43
C GLY A 159 17.73 -9.34 -0.01
N PRO A 160 18.99 -8.99 0.31
CA PRO A 160 19.58 -9.26 1.63
C PRO A 160 18.92 -8.49 2.79
N ASP A 161 18.10 -7.49 2.46
CA ASP A 161 17.37 -6.66 3.41
C ASP A 161 15.94 -7.19 3.68
N SER A 162 15.47 -8.22 2.95
CA SER A 162 14.16 -8.85 3.17
C SER A 162 14.14 -9.65 4.48
N GLN A 163 12.99 -9.76 5.14
CA GLN A 163 12.83 -10.58 6.34
C GLN A 163 11.66 -11.54 6.19
N VAL A 164 11.84 -12.80 6.60
CA VAL A 164 10.77 -13.79 6.59
C VAL A 164 10.54 -14.37 7.99
N VAL A 165 9.30 -14.71 8.30
CA VAL A 165 8.91 -15.22 9.61
C VAL A 165 8.05 -16.46 9.44
N LEU A 166 8.40 -17.54 10.14
CA LEU A 166 7.57 -18.73 10.23
C LEU A 166 6.95 -18.79 11.62
N VAL A 167 5.63 -18.93 11.70
CA VAL A 167 4.90 -19.20 12.94
C VAL A 167 4.31 -20.61 12.85
N ILE A 168 4.86 -21.51 13.66
CA ILE A 168 4.34 -22.88 13.81
C ILE A 168 3.19 -22.83 14.81
N ALA A 169 2.00 -23.25 14.37
CA ALA A 169 0.78 -23.21 15.16
C ALA A 169 0.38 -24.61 15.67
N GLY A 170 0.49 -24.81 16.98
CA GLY A 170 0.15 -26.06 17.65
C GLY A 170 1.15 -27.19 17.41
N ASP A 171 0.71 -28.42 17.72
CA ASP A 171 1.56 -29.61 17.71
C ASP A 171 1.62 -30.31 16.35
N GLY A 172 2.70 -31.05 16.12
CA GLY A 172 2.81 -32.02 15.02
C GLY A 172 3.40 -31.47 13.72
N VAL A 173 3.91 -30.23 13.72
CA VAL A 173 4.71 -29.70 12.61
C VAL A 173 6.14 -30.22 12.70
N ASP A 174 6.64 -30.81 11.61
CA ASP A 174 8.04 -31.25 11.51
C ASP A 174 8.94 -30.06 11.12
N GLN A 175 9.43 -29.33 12.13
CA GLN A 175 10.35 -28.21 11.91
C GLN A 175 11.65 -28.64 11.23
N ASN A 176 12.16 -29.84 11.52
CA ASN A 176 13.43 -30.30 10.94
C ASN A 176 13.27 -30.49 9.44
N ALA A 177 12.17 -31.10 8.99
CA ALA A 177 11.86 -31.23 7.57
C ALA A 177 11.75 -29.86 6.87
N ILE A 178 11.17 -28.84 7.52
CA ILE A 178 11.12 -27.47 6.98
C ILE A 178 12.53 -26.88 6.83
N GLN A 179 13.38 -27.02 7.85
CA GLN A 179 14.76 -26.51 7.82
C GLN A 179 15.64 -27.21 6.77
N GLU A 180 15.44 -28.53 6.60
CA GLU A 180 16.11 -29.31 5.55
C GLU A 180 15.71 -28.80 4.16
N GLU A 181 14.41 -28.60 3.91
CA GLU A 181 13.91 -28.06 2.65
C GLU A 181 14.36 -26.61 2.41
N LEU A 182 14.37 -25.75 3.43
CA LEU A 182 14.93 -24.39 3.33
C LEU A 182 16.40 -24.43 2.88
N SER A 183 17.22 -25.25 3.54
CA SER A 183 18.65 -25.37 3.23
C SER A 183 18.88 -25.89 1.80
N LYS A 184 18.19 -26.97 1.45
CA LYS A 184 18.28 -27.63 0.15
C LYS A 184 17.83 -26.72 -0.99
N GLN A 185 16.67 -26.07 -0.84
CA GLN A 185 16.13 -25.20 -1.87
C GLN A 185 16.98 -23.93 -2.00
N CYS A 186 17.36 -23.28 -0.89
CA CYS A 186 18.17 -22.05 -0.91
C CYS A 186 19.50 -22.22 -1.65
N GLN A 187 20.20 -23.34 -1.45
CA GLN A 187 21.48 -23.62 -2.12
C GLN A 187 21.34 -23.81 -3.63
N SER A 188 20.15 -24.22 -4.10
CA SER A 188 19.87 -24.42 -5.52
C SER A 188 19.40 -23.15 -6.24
N LEU A 189 19.07 -22.08 -5.50
CA LEU A 189 18.57 -20.84 -6.07
C LEU A 189 19.71 -20.02 -6.70
N PRO A 190 19.52 -19.43 -7.90
CA PRO A 190 20.47 -18.47 -8.47
C PRO A 190 20.75 -17.27 -7.55
N ARG A 191 19.77 -16.88 -6.74
CA ARG A 191 19.84 -15.80 -5.75
C ARG A 191 20.02 -16.31 -4.31
N GLY A 192 20.53 -17.52 -4.14
CA GLY A 192 20.68 -18.18 -2.85
C GLY A 192 21.51 -17.40 -1.83
N GLU A 193 22.49 -16.59 -2.27
CA GLU A 193 23.27 -15.73 -1.36
C GLU A 193 22.40 -14.61 -0.75
N PHE A 194 21.50 -14.01 -1.52
CA PHE A 194 20.57 -12.99 -1.01
C PHE A 194 19.57 -13.63 -0.05
N ALA A 195 18.99 -14.77 -0.44
CA ALA A 195 18.06 -15.52 0.40
C ALA A 195 18.72 -15.96 1.73
N ALA A 196 19.94 -16.49 1.69
CA ALA A 196 20.67 -16.88 2.90
C ALA A 196 20.95 -15.69 3.83
N LYS A 197 21.22 -14.50 3.26
CA LYS A 197 21.43 -13.29 4.05
C LYS A 197 20.13 -12.79 4.68
N ALA A 198 19.01 -12.80 3.96
CA ALA A 198 17.68 -12.54 4.51
C ALA A 198 17.33 -13.53 5.64
N LEU A 199 17.62 -14.82 5.44
CA LEU A 199 17.40 -15.87 6.43
C LEU A 199 18.22 -15.65 7.72
N SER A 200 19.39 -15.00 7.65
CA SER A 200 20.25 -14.76 8.83
C SER A 200 19.62 -13.86 9.90
N HIS A 201 18.62 -13.06 9.53
CA HIS A 201 17.84 -12.19 10.43
C HIS A 201 16.33 -12.50 10.39
N SER A 202 15.97 -13.64 9.81
CA SER A 202 14.65 -14.26 9.86
C SER A 202 14.55 -15.22 11.05
N PHE A 203 13.34 -15.59 11.46
CA PHE A 203 13.15 -16.42 12.64
C PHE A 203 11.88 -17.27 12.61
N ILE A 204 11.88 -18.31 13.46
CA ILE A 204 10.74 -19.21 13.66
C ILE A 204 10.17 -18.94 15.05
N VAL A 205 8.84 -18.85 15.15
CA VAL A 205 8.08 -18.71 16.39
C VAL A 205 7.20 -19.95 16.57
N HIS A 206 7.15 -20.48 17.79
CA HIS A 206 6.19 -21.52 18.16
C HIS A 206 5.05 -20.87 18.93
N ALA A 207 3.83 -21.10 18.47
CA ALA A 207 2.59 -20.68 19.13
C ALA A 207 1.80 -21.92 19.53
N ARG A 208 1.19 -21.92 20.73
CA ARG A 208 0.46 -23.07 21.26
C ARG A 208 -0.74 -23.46 20.40
N ASP A 209 -1.33 -22.48 19.72
CA ASP A 209 -2.53 -22.60 18.91
C ASP A 209 -2.60 -21.48 17.86
N MET A 210 -3.60 -21.57 16.99
CA MET A 210 -3.83 -20.58 15.93
C MET A 210 -4.16 -19.18 16.44
N LEU A 211 -4.79 -19.05 17.60
CA LEU A 211 -5.14 -17.75 18.15
C LEU A 211 -3.89 -17.02 18.65
N GLU A 212 -2.96 -17.73 19.29
CA GLU A 212 -1.66 -17.18 19.66
C GLU A 212 -0.83 -16.83 18.41
N ALA A 213 -0.86 -17.69 17.38
CA ALA A 213 -0.16 -17.45 16.12
C ALA A 213 -0.64 -16.17 15.41
N ILE A 214 -1.96 -15.99 15.26
CA ILE A 214 -2.53 -14.80 14.62
C ILE A 214 -2.33 -13.55 15.49
N THR A 215 -2.35 -13.69 16.83
CA THR A 215 -2.07 -12.58 17.74
C THR A 215 -0.63 -12.09 17.58
N PHE A 216 0.34 -13.00 17.48
CA PHE A 216 1.72 -12.65 17.16
C PHE A 216 1.84 -12.00 15.77
N SER A 217 1.17 -12.55 14.76
CA SER A 217 1.15 -11.97 13.42
C SER A 217 0.62 -10.54 13.43
N ASN A 218 -0.49 -10.27 14.11
CA ASN A 218 -1.04 -8.92 14.27
C ASN A 218 -0.08 -7.97 14.98
N MET A 219 0.69 -8.46 15.96
CA MET A 219 1.73 -7.66 16.61
C MET A 219 2.88 -7.34 15.65
N TYR A 220 3.34 -8.32 14.88
CA TYR A 220 4.40 -8.15 13.88
C TYR A 220 3.97 -7.20 12.75
N ALA A 221 2.71 -7.34 12.30
CA ALA A 221 2.07 -6.60 11.23
C ALA A 221 2.79 -6.75 9.87
N PRO A 222 2.81 -7.97 9.30
CA PRO A 222 3.58 -8.27 8.10
C PRO A 222 3.03 -7.56 6.86
N GLU A 223 3.92 -7.33 5.89
CA GLU A 223 3.53 -6.96 4.52
C GLU A 223 2.62 -8.04 3.90
N HIS A 224 3.08 -9.30 3.92
CA HIS A 224 2.34 -10.46 3.41
C HIS A 224 2.09 -11.49 4.53
N LEU A 225 0.86 -11.99 4.62
CA LEU A 225 0.47 -13.05 5.56
C LEU A 225 -0.03 -14.27 4.80
N ILE A 226 0.69 -15.39 4.88
CA ILE A 226 0.25 -16.69 4.37
C ILE A 226 -0.28 -17.52 5.54
N ILE A 227 -1.54 -17.95 5.46
CA ILE A 227 -2.17 -18.83 6.45
C ILE A 227 -2.33 -20.22 5.84
N ASN A 228 -1.31 -21.05 5.99
CA ASN A 228 -1.29 -22.43 5.50
C ASN A 228 -1.66 -23.40 6.61
N VAL A 229 -2.94 -23.38 7.00
CA VAL A 229 -3.50 -24.21 8.07
C VAL A 229 -4.82 -24.80 7.62
N LYS A 230 -5.33 -25.80 8.34
CA LYS A 230 -6.65 -26.34 8.07
C LYS A 230 -7.75 -25.29 8.33
N ASP A 231 -8.69 -25.19 7.40
CA ASP A 231 -9.82 -24.23 7.43
C ASP A 231 -9.36 -22.76 7.60
N ALA A 232 -8.30 -22.36 6.89
CA ALA A 232 -7.67 -21.04 6.98
C ALA A 232 -8.67 -19.87 6.93
N GLU A 233 -9.71 -19.97 6.11
CA GLU A 233 -10.73 -18.93 5.92
C GLU A 233 -11.51 -18.62 7.20
N LYS A 234 -11.62 -19.58 8.13
CA LYS A 234 -12.30 -19.35 9.42
C LYS A 234 -11.53 -18.41 10.34
N TRP A 235 -10.26 -18.15 10.06
CA TRP A 235 -9.41 -17.27 10.86
C TRP A 235 -9.35 -15.84 10.34
N GLU A 236 -10.01 -15.53 9.21
CA GLU A 236 -9.97 -14.21 8.57
C GLU A 236 -10.38 -13.08 9.53
N SER A 237 -11.43 -13.29 10.34
CA SER A 237 -11.93 -12.27 11.27
C SER A 237 -10.99 -11.96 12.45
N PHE A 238 -9.90 -12.71 12.61
CA PHE A 238 -8.88 -12.46 13.64
C PHE A 238 -7.68 -11.69 13.09
N ILE A 239 -7.64 -11.45 11.78
CA ILE A 239 -6.57 -10.69 11.13
C ILE A 239 -6.88 -9.20 11.31
N GLU A 240 -6.03 -8.52 12.06
CA GLU A 240 -6.12 -7.08 12.30
C GLU A 240 -5.08 -6.30 11.50
N ASN A 241 -3.84 -6.82 11.41
CA ASN A 241 -2.74 -6.12 10.76
C ASN A 241 -2.00 -7.05 9.78
N ALA A 242 -2.27 -6.91 8.48
CA ALA A 242 -1.49 -7.52 7.39
C ALA A 242 -1.71 -6.69 6.11
N GLY A 243 -0.69 -6.52 5.28
CA GLY A 243 -0.83 -5.79 4.00
C GLY A 243 -1.70 -6.55 2.99
N SER A 244 -1.39 -7.83 2.77
CA SER A 244 -2.18 -8.76 1.95
C SER A 244 -2.15 -10.16 2.56
N VAL A 245 -3.25 -10.90 2.39
CA VAL A 245 -3.46 -12.21 3.03
C VAL A 245 -3.67 -13.29 1.97
N PHE A 246 -3.05 -14.44 2.19
CA PHE A 246 -3.13 -15.62 1.32
C PHE A 246 -3.62 -16.81 2.15
N LEU A 247 -4.75 -17.41 1.76
CA LEU A 247 -5.45 -18.40 2.56
C LEU A 247 -5.34 -19.80 1.94
N GLY A 248 -4.81 -20.73 2.72
CA GLY A 248 -4.78 -22.15 2.38
C GLY A 248 -3.56 -22.59 1.55
N PRO A 249 -3.45 -23.90 1.27
CA PRO A 249 -2.22 -24.52 0.78
C PRO A 249 -1.90 -24.28 -0.71
N TRP A 250 -2.81 -23.63 -1.45
CA TRP A 250 -2.70 -23.44 -2.90
C TRP A 250 -2.59 -21.97 -3.31
N THR A 251 -2.28 -21.11 -2.35
CA THR A 251 -2.25 -19.65 -2.54
C THR A 251 -0.89 -19.12 -2.11
N PRO A 252 0.19 -19.42 -2.84
CA PRO A 252 1.51 -18.85 -2.55
C PRO A 252 1.48 -17.34 -2.82
N GLU A 253 2.30 -16.57 -2.10
CA GLU A 253 2.39 -15.12 -2.28
C GLU A 253 2.62 -14.71 -3.74
N SER A 254 3.38 -15.53 -4.47
CA SER A 254 3.70 -15.31 -5.89
C SER A 254 2.46 -15.06 -6.75
N VAL A 255 1.30 -15.67 -6.49
CA VAL A 255 0.11 -15.36 -7.30
C VAL A 255 -0.36 -13.92 -7.08
N GLY A 256 -0.21 -13.37 -5.88
CA GLY A 256 -0.50 -11.97 -5.56
C GLY A 256 0.51 -10.99 -6.16
N ASP A 257 1.78 -11.36 -6.16
CA ASP A 257 2.84 -10.53 -6.75
C ASP A 257 2.67 -10.30 -8.25
N TYR A 258 2.01 -11.24 -8.94
CA TYR A 258 1.97 -11.25 -10.39
C TYR A 258 0.57 -11.06 -10.97
N ALA A 259 -0.47 -11.80 -10.52
CA ALA A 259 -1.64 -12.01 -11.37
C ALA A 259 -2.99 -12.30 -10.70
N SER A 260 -3.09 -12.45 -9.37
CA SER A 260 -4.37 -12.73 -8.70
C SER A 260 -5.36 -11.57 -8.85
N GLY A 261 -4.83 -10.34 -8.96
CA GLY A 261 -5.59 -9.09 -9.03
C GLY A 261 -5.44 -8.20 -7.79
N THR A 262 -4.89 -8.71 -6.69
CA THR A 262 -4.47 -7.89 -5.54
C THR A 262 -3.28 -7.01 -5.91
N ASN A 263 -3.00 -5.99 -5.10
CA ASN A 263 -1.87 -5.08 -5.32
C ASN A 263 -0.70 -5.46 -4.42
N HIS A 264 0.49 -5.67 -4.98
CA HIS A 264 1.68 -6.04 -4.22
C HIS A 264 2.49 -4.83 -3.68
N VAL A 265 2.03 -3.60 -3.92
CA VAL A 265 2.69 -2.42 -3.34
C VAL A 265 2.08 -2.20 -1.97
N LEU A 266 2.70 -2.83 -0.97
CA LEU A 266 2.19 -2.98 0.38
C LEU A 266 3.10 -2.30 1.42
N PRO A 267 2.58 -2.01 2.62
CA PRO A 267 3.37 -1.38 3.67
C PRO A 267 4.24 -2.43 4.39
N THR A 268 5.53 -2.14 4.53
CA THR A 268 6.51 -2.99 5.24
C THR A 268 6.84 -2.41 6.62
N TYR A 269 7.77 -2.99 7.38
CA TYR A 269 8.26 -2.45 8.66
C TYR A 269 7.19 -2.31 9.76
N GLY A 270 6.10 -3.06 9.63
CA GLY A 270 4.94 -2.94 10.51
C GLY A 270 4.05 -1.72 10.26
N TYR A 271 4.22 -1.00 9.14
CA TYR A 271 3.28 0.06 8.72
C TYR A 271 1.90 -0.50 8.34
N ALA A 272 1.76 -1.82 8.15
CA ALA A 272 0.46 -2.48 7.98
C ALA A 272 -0.51 -2.25 9.15
N ARG A 273 -0.03 -1.76 10.30
CA ARG A 273 -0.88 -1.35 11.44
C ARG A 273 -1.78 -0.14 11.14
N MET A 274 -1.42 0.68 10.15
CA MET A 274 -2.16 1.91 9.85
C MET A 274 -2.25 2.26 8.37
N TYR A 275 -1.45 1.62 7.51
CA TYR A 275 -1.51 1.78 6.06
C TYR A 275 -2.17 0.57 5.41
N SER A 276 -2.91 0.83 4.33
CA SER A 276 -3.33 -0.21 3.40
C SER A 276 -2.38 -0.26 2.21
N GLY A 277 -2.40 -1.37 1.47
CA GLY A 277 -1.78 -1.47 0.15
C GLY A 277 -2.31 -0.44 -0.85
N VAL A 278 -1.58 -0.26 -1.96
CA VAL A 278 -2.03 0.61 -3.05
C VAL A 278 -3.37 0.09 -3.60
N SER A 279 -4.32 1.00 -3.75
CA SER A 279 -5.65 0.73 -4.27
C SER A 279 -6.09 1.86 -5.22
N LEU A 280 -7.30 1.76 -5.76
CA LEU A 280 -7.87 2.84 -6.57
C LEU A 280 -7.97 4.16 -5.78
N ASP A 281 -8.35 4.09 -4.51
CA ASP A 281 -8.50 5.26 -3.64
C ASP A 281 -7.18 5.99 -3.41
N SER A 282 -6.05 5.28 -3.50
CA SER A 282 -4.73 5.88 -3.38
C SER A 282 -4.47 6.97 -4.44
N PHE A 283 -5.18 6.92 -5.57
CA PHE A 283 -5.11 7.87 -6.69
C PHE A 283 -6.24 8.91 -6.72
N LEU A 284 -7.12 8.91 -5.71
CA LEU A 284 -8.31 9.77 -5.65
C LEU A 284 -8.23 10.74 -4.48
N LYS A 285 -9.02 11.82 -4.57
CA LYS A 285 -9.47 12.60 -3.42
C LYS A 285 -10.99 12.56 -3.39
N TYR A 286 -11.55 12.61 -2.19
CA TYR A 286 -12.99 12.65 -1.97
C TYR A 286 -13.41 14.02 -1.47
N ILE A 287 -13.99 14.83 -2.35
CA ILE A 287 -14.47 16.19 -2.03
C ILE A 287 -15.85 16.08 -1.40
N THR A 288 -16.04 16.68 -0.22
CA THR A 288 -17.36 16.85 0.39
C THR A 288 -18.09 18.02 -0.27
N VAL A 289 -19.37 17.82 -0.58
CA VAL A 289 -20.22 18.84 -1.20
C VAL A 289 -21.49 18.93 -0.38
N GLN A 290 -21.80 20.15 0.07
CA GLN A 290 -23.01 20.46 0.81
C GLN A 290 -23.83 21.52 0.08
N SER A 291 -25.14 21.35 0.11
CA SER A 291 -26.10 22.33 -0.41
C SER A 291 -27.30 22.39 0.52
N LEU A 292 -27.68 23.60 0.91
CA LEU A 292 -28.81 23.85 1.78
C LEU A 292 -29.86 24.66 1.04
N THR A 293 -31.11 24.28 1.25
CA THR A 293 -32.27 25.13 0.93
C THR A 293 -32.47 26.17 2.04
N GLU A 294 -33.32 27.17 1.82
CA GLU A 294 -33.72 28.10 2.89
C GLU A 294 -34.33 27.35 4.09
N GLU A 295 -35.16 26.32 3.85
CA GLU A 295 -35.74 25.50 4.90
C GLU A 295 -34.66 24.76 5.71
N GLY A 296 -33.67 24.20 5.00
CA GLY A 296 -32.52 23.56 5.64
C GLY A 296 -31.73 24.52 6.51
N LEU A 297 -31.50 25.75 6.04
CA LEU A 297 -30.78 26.77 6.83
C LEU A 297 -31.61 27.26 8.02
N ARG A 298 -32.92 27.48 7.89
CA ARG A 298 -33.79 27.83 9.04
C ARG A 298 -33.75 26.75 10.12
N LYS A 299 -33.65 25.47 9.73
CA LYS A 299 -33.57 24.33 10.66
C LYS A 299 -32.19 24.17 11.30
N LEU A 300 -31.11 24.25 10.51
CA LEU A 300 -29.75 23.98 10.99
C LEU A 300 -29.06 25.22 11.58
N GLY A 301 -29.36 26.40 11.05
CA GLY A 301 -28.71 27.66 11.36
C GLY A 301 -28.61 27.99 12.85
N PRO A 302 -29.73 27.94 13.62
CA PRO A 302 -29.69 28.27 15.05
C PRO A 302 -28.73 27.39 15.87
N TYR A 303 -28.58 26.12 15.50
CA TYR A 303 -27.58 25.23 16.14
C TYR A 303 -26.16 25.66 15.80
N VAL A 304 -25.89 26.04 14.54
CA VAL A 304 -24.57 26.52 14.10
C VAL A 304 -24.22 27.83 14.79
N GLU A 305 -25.18 28.75 14.95
CA GLU A 305 -24.97 29.99 15.70
C GLU A 305 -24.64 29.72 17.16
N THR A 306 -25.40 28.85 17.83
CA THR A 306 -25.16 28.47 19.23
C THR A 306 -23.77 27.86 19.41
N MET A 307 -23.35 26.96 18.51
CA MET A 307 -22.01 26.39 18.55
C MET A 307 -20.93 27.46 18.31
N ALA A 308 -21.12 28.34 17.32
CA ALA A 308 -20.18 29.42 17.04
C ALA A 308 -20.05 30.42 18.20
N GLU A 309 -21.12 30.66 18.97
CA GLU A 309 -21.08 31.44 20.21
C GLU A 309 -20.22 30.77 21.28
N VAL A 310 -20.43 29.47 21.52
CA VAL A 310 -19.63 28.68 22.47
C VAL A 310 -18.15 28.69 22.10
N GLU A 311 -17.83 28.65 20.81
CA GLU A 311 -16.46 28.71 20.29
C GLU A 311 -15.89 30.14 20.21
N GLY A 312 -16.70 31.18 20.47
CA GLY A 312 -16.26 32.58 20.36
C GLY A 312 -15.98 33.05 18.92
N LEU A 313 -16.56 32.38 17.91
CA LEU A 313 -16.32 32.63 16.49
C LEU A 313 -17.42 33.48 15.85
N GLU A 314 -17.49 34.76 16.24
CA GLU A 314 -18.54 35.69 15.83
C GLU A 314 -18.72 35.82 14.30
N ALA A 315 -17.64 35.78 13.53
CA ALA A 315 -17.73 35.84 12.06
C ALA A 315 -18.44 34.61 11.46
N HIS A 316 -18.26 33.42 12.04
CA HIS A 316 -18.95 32.20 11.62
C HIS A 316 -20.45 32.29 11.93
N LYS A 317 -20.79 32.77 13.13
CA LYS A 317 -22.17 33.04 13.52
C LYS A 317 -22.84 34.01 12.54
N ARG A 318 -22.24 35.19 12.31
CA ARG A 318 -22.78 36.22 11.42
C ARG A 318 -23.03 35.73 10.00
N ALA A 319 -22.21 34.80 9.49
CA ALA A 319 -22.42 34.22 8.17
C ALA A 319 -23.76 33.47 8.07
N VAL A 320 -24.25 32.90 9.17
CA VAL A 320 -25.59 32.28 9.27
C VAL A 320 -26.64 33.35 9.55
N THR A 321 -26.45 34.18 10.57
CA THR A 321 -27.43 35.17 11.04
C THR A 321 -27.90 36.10 9.92
N LEU A 322 -26.98 36.65 9.14
CA LEU A 322 -27.32 37.60 8.07
C LEU A 322 -28.17 36.95 6.97
N ARG A 323 -28.00 35.65 6.70
CA ARG A 323 -28.83 34.92 5.73
C ARG A 323 -30.21 34.62 6.30
N LEU A 324 -30.31 34.29 7.58
CA LEU A 324 -31.61 34.12 8.26
C LEU A 324 -32.38 35.44 8.29
N GLN A 325 -31.72 36.56 8.56
CA GLN A 325 -32.33 37.90 8.51
C GLN A 325 -32.83 38.27 7.11
N ASP A 326 -32.07 37.97 6.05
CA ASP A 326 -32.55 38.16 4.66
C ASP A 326 -33.81 37.32 4.37
N ILE A 327 -33.80 36.06 4.83
CA ILE A 327 -34.92 35.15 4.70
C ILE A 327 -36.17 35.67 5.44
N GLU A 328 -35.98 36.23 6.65
CA GLU A 328 -37.05 36.84 7.45
C GLU A 328 -37.59 38.13 6.81
N ALA A 329 -36.73 38.97 6.26
CA ALA A 329 -37.11 40.25 5.64
C ALA A 329 -37.92 40.09 4.35
N ARG A 330 -37.90 38.91 3.72
CA ARG A 330 -38.68 38.58 2.50
C ARG A 330 -40.06 37.98 2.80
N GLN A 331 -40.44 37.84 4.07
CA GLN A 331 -41.76 37.38 4.52
C GLN A 331 -42.65 38.57 4.86
#